data_AF-A0A432HFA6-F1
#
_entry.id   AF-A0A432HFA6-F1
#
_cell.length_a   1.000
_cell.length_b   1.000
_cell.length_c   1.000
_cell.angle_alpha   90.00
_cell.angle_beta   90.00
_cell.angle_gamma   90.00
#
_symmetry.space_group_name_H-M   'P 1'
#
loop_
_entity.id
_entity.type
_entity.pdbx_description
1 polymer ?
#
loop_
_entity_poly.entity_id
_entity_poly.type
_entity_poly.pdbx_seq_one_letter_code
_entity_poly.pdbx_strand_id
1 'polypeptide(L)'
;MDAFIYNPNEWADADGDKVGDNTDQCDDDPTGWIDSDGDGVCVPSDAFPNNPYEWSDADGDGTGDNSDADDDNDGVADYYDAFPLDANETVDTDGDGVGDNADTDDDNDGWDDAQDAFPLDPDEHSDIDGDGVGDNADADDDGDGWSDADELSCQTDPVDGADVPTDTDSDWECDLLDDDDDGDGDPDGDDQFPLDSTEWDDSDGDGVGDNADAFPEDAAETLDSDADGVGDNGDEFPQDALEWADSDGDGVGDNADAFPDDSSEWVDSDGDGIGDIADAFPDDSTEWVDTDGDGTGNN
;
A
#
# COMPACT_ATOMS: atom_id res chain seq x y z
N MET A 1 1.03 84.70 -24.47
CA MET A 1 1.76 85.92 -24.06
C MET A 1 3.12 85.39 -23.68
N ASP A 2 4.20 85.92 -24.24
CA ASP A 2 5.56 85.40 -23.99
C ASP A 2 5.85 85.37 -22.48
N ALA A 3 6.08 84.17 -21.93
CA ALA A 3 6.28 83.94 -20.50
C ALA A 3 7.64 84.51 -20.03
N PHE A 4 8.62 84.66 -20.92
CA PHE A 4 9.99 85.06 -20.61
C PHE A 4 10.43 86.32 -21.36
N ILE A 5 9.76 87.43 -21.04
CA ILE A 5 9.97 88.76 -21.64
C ILE A 5 11.41 89.33 -21.59
N TYR A 6 12.32 88.68 -20.85
CA TYR A 6 13.73 89.08 -20.70
C TYR A 6 14.74 88.02 -21.18
N ASN A 7 14.30 86.83 -21.60
CA ASN A 7 15.17 85.78 -22.14
C ASN A 7 14.74 85.38 -23.55
N PRO A 8 15.32 85.99 -24.61
CA PRO A 8 14.86 85.81 -25.99
C PRO A 8 15.11 84.42 -26.58
N ASN A 9 15.67 83.49 -25.81
CA ASN A 9 15.88 82.10 -26.21
C ASN A 9 14.81 81.15 -25.66
N GLU A 10 13.98 81.58 -24.70
CA GLU A 10 12.87 80.80 -24.12
C GLU A 10 11.56 81.27 -24.76
N TRP A 11 10.77 80.34 -25.30
CA TRP A 11 9.64 80.70 -26.18
C TRP A 11 8.29 80.11 -25.75
N ALA A 12 8.27 79.23 -24.75
CA ALA A 12 7.07 78.69 -24.12
C ALA A 12 7.40 78.21 -22.69
N ASP A 13 6.35 78.03 -21.88
CA ASP A 13 6.33 77.61 -20.47
C ASP A 13 5.06 76.75 -20.34
N ALA A 14 5.15 75.50 -20.80
CA ALA A 14 4.01 74.62 -21.04
C ALA A 14 3.28 74.25 -19.75
N ASP A 15 4.01 74.11 -18.66
CA ASP A 15 3.52 73.66 -17.36
C ASP A 15 3.43 74.80 -16.31
N GLY A 16 4.03 75.97 -16.56
CA GLY A 16 3.89 77.17 -15.74
C GLY A 16 4.88 77.26 -14.57
N ASP A 17 5.96 76.48 -14.60
CA ASP A 17 6.97 76.38 -13.54
C ASP A 17 7.96 77.57 -13.53
N LYS A 18 8.02 78.32 -14.64
CA LYS A 18 8.94 79.44 -14.94
C LYS A 18 10.35 79.01 -15.38
N VAL A 19 10.50 77.81 -15.93
CA VAL A 19 11.57 77.37 -16.82
C VAL A 19 10.99 77.32 -18.24
N GLY A 20 11.78 77.65 -19.26
CA GLY A 20 11.26 77.64 -20.64
C GLY A 20 11.42 76.27 -21.30
N ASP A 21 10.43 75.82 -22.08
CA ASP A 21 10.34 74.52 -22.80
C ASP A 21 11.56 74.15 -23.69
N ASN A 22 12.50 75.07 -23.91
CA ASN A 22 13.75 74.81 -24.65
C ASN A 22 14.94 74.49 -23.74
N THR A 23 14.74 74.57 -22.43
CA THR A 23 15.70 74.34 -21.34
C THR A 23 15.11 73.33 -20.35
N ASP A 24 13.79 73.37 -20.18
CA ASP A 24 13.03 72.35 -19.49
C ASP A 24 13.09 71.04 -20.28
N GLN A 25 13.48 69.96 -19.61
CA GLN A 25 13.44 68.61 -20.15
C GLN A 25 12.30 67.80 -19.52
N CYS A 26 11.55 68.44 -18.61
CA CYS A 26 10.45 67.93 -17.83
C CYS A 26 9.16 68.69 -18.19
N ASP A 27 8.95 68.97 -19.49
CA ASP A 27 7.92 69.86 -20.07
C ASP A 27 6.45 69.64 -19.60
N ASP A 28 6.16 68.55 -18.90
CA ASP A 28 4.85 68.18 -18.36
C ASP A 28 4.76 68.31 -16.82
N ASP A 29 5.79 68.81 -16.11
CA ASP A 29 5.84 68.93 -14.65
C ASP A 29 5.79 70.38 -14.12
N PRO A 30 4.61 70.86 -13.69
CA PRO A 30 4.38 72.25 -13.27
C PRO A 30 5.08 72.65 -11.95
N THR A 31 5.85 71.76 -11.33
CA THR A 31 6.54 72.00 -10.07
C THR A 31 8.00 72.47 -10.22
N GLY A 32 8.54 72.44 -11.44
CA GLY A 32 9.82 73.02 -11.82
C GLY A 32 11.04 72.19 -11.45
N TRP A 33 10.88 70.88 -11.60
CA TRP A 33 11.98 69.94 -11.51
C TRP A 33 12.82 69.97 -12.78
N ILE A 34 14.09 69.65 -12.62
CA ILE A 34 15.06 69.71 -13.70
C ILE A 34 15.73 68.35 -13.82
N ASP A 35 15.79 67.83 -15.04
CA ASP A 35 16.75 66.80 -15.42
C ASP A 35 18.14 67.45 -15.42
N SER A 36 18.90 67.16 -14.36
CA SER A 36 20.12 67.88 -14.00
C SER A 36 21.36 67.38 -14.75
N ASP A 37 21.34 66.14 -15.23
CA ASP A 37 22.46 65.49 -15.90
C ASP A 37 22.16 65.05 -17.34
N GLY A 38 20.90 65.09 -17.77
CA GLY A 38 20.46 64.93 -19.14
C GLY A 38 20.10 63.49 -19.52
N ASP A 39 19.72 62.64 -18.57
CA ASP A 39 19.30 61.26 -18.83
C ASP A 39 17.79 61.10 -19.14
N GLY A 40 17.02 62.18 -18.96
CA GLY A 40 15.59 62.23 -19.20
C GLY A 40 14.71 61.83 -18.01
N VAL A 41 15.29 61.60 -16.83
CA VAL A 41 14.54 61.40 -15.58
C VAL A 41 14.66 62.64 -14.70
N CYS A 42 13.52 63.14 -14.26
CA CYS A 42 13.47 64.38 -13.47
C CYS A 42 13.44 64.05 -11.98
N VAL A 43 14.12 64.85 -11.17
CA VAL A 43 13.91 64.86 -9.71
C VAL A 43 12.43 65.09 -9.37
N PRO A 44 11.90 64.56 -8.26
CA PRO A 44 12.56 63.74 -7.25
C PRO A 44 12.56 62.24 -7.62
N SER A 45 12.10 61.86 -8.80
CA SER A 45 12.05 60.47 -9.25
C SER A 45 13.44 59.93 -9.60
N ASP A 46 14.32 60.80 -10.08
CA ASP A 46 15.73 60.51 -10.32
C ASP A 46 16.49 60.36 -8.98
N ALA A 47 16.92 59.13 -8.69
CA ALA A 47 17.70 58.78 -7.51
C ALA A 47 19.15 59.29 -7.57
N PHE A 48 19.69 59.54 -8.76
CA PHE A 48 21.07 60.00 -8.98
C PHE A 48 21.15 61.27 -9.85
N PRO A 49 20.73 62.45 -9.35
CA PRO A 49 20.57 63.69 -10.15
C PRO A 49 21.82 64.37 -10.71
N ASN A 50 22.96 63.70 -10.66
CA ASN A 50 24.21 64.20 -11.23
C ASN A 50 24.98 63.11 -12.00
N ASN A 51 24.38 61.94 -12.21
CA ASN A 51 24.95 60.83 -12.94
C ASN A 51 24.00 60.39 -14.06
N PRO A 52 24.24 60.80 -15.32
CA PRO A 52 23.33 60.53 -16.43
C PRO A 52 23.34 59.07 -16.92
N TYR A 53 23.93 58.17 -16.14
CA TYR A 53 23.99 56.75 -16.38
C TYR A 53 23.24 55.95 -15.30
N GLU A 54 22.67 56.61 -14.29
CA GLU A 54 21.93 55.99 -13.18
C GLU A 54 20.73 56.86 -12.86
N TRP A 55 19.55 56.26 -12.69
CA TRP A 55 18.32 57.01 -12.38
C TRP A 55 17.46 56.33 -11.30
N SER A 56 17.71 55.06 -11.00
CA SER A 56 16.97 54.21 -10.07
C SER A 56 17.94 53.52 -9.10
N ASP A 57 17.46 53.28 -7.88
CA ASP A 57 18.16 52.71 -6.71
C ASP A 57 17.11 51.85 -5.96
N ALA A 58 16.83 50.67 -6.49
CA ALA A 58 15.67 49.87 -6.08
C ALA A 58 15.76 49.40 -4.61
N ASP A 59 16.96 49.05 -4.15
CA ASP A 59 17.25 48.66 -2.77
C ASP A 59 17.63 49.82 -1.82
N GLY A 60 17.98 50.99 -2.37
CA GLY A 60 18.42 52.15 -1.61
C GLY A 60 19.82 52.02 -0.99
N ASP A 61 20.70 51.18 -1.54
CA ASP A 61 22.08 50.98 -1.06
C ASP A 61 23.03 52.12 -1.50
N GLY A 62 22.59 52.90 -2.49
CA GLY A 62 23.29 54.05 -3.05
C GLY A 62 24.19 53.74 -4.24
N THR A 63 24.14 52.52 -4.76
CA THR A 63 24.55 52.10 -6.09
C THR A 63 23.33 52.16 -7.00
N GLY A 64 23.46 52.62 -8.24
CA GLY A 64 22.31 52.67 -9.14
C GLY A 64 22.14 51.37 -9.89
N ASP A 65 20.90 51.00 -10.20
CA ASP A 65 20.51 49.72 -10.81
C ASP A 65 21.30 49.38 -12.11
N ASN A 66 21.80 50.37 -12.87
CA ASN A 66 22.59 50.03 -14.09
C ASN A 66 24.03 49.59 -13.77
N SER A 67 24.52 49.87 -12.56
CA SER A 67 25.85 49.51 -12.05
C SER A 67 25.81 48.51 -10.91
N ASP A 68 24.67 48.34 -10.26
CA ASP A 68 24.45 47.27 -9.31
C ASP A 68 24.40 45.91 -10.06
N ALA A 69 24.57 44.84 -9.30
CA ALA A 69 24.49 43.49 -9.81
C ALA A 69 23.44 42.66 -9.06
N ASP A 70 22.73 43.28 -8.13
CA ASP A 70 21.70 42.74 -7.22
C ASP A 70 20.80 43.93 -6.83
N ASP A 71 19.98 44.39 -7.78
CA ASP A 71 19.25 45.67 -7.74
C ASP A 71 18.26 45.77 -6.56
N ASP A 72 17.79 44.66 -6.01
CA ASP A 72 16.89 44.61 -4.86
C ASP A 72 17.51 44.04 -3.56
N ASN A 73 18.78 43.62 -3.64
CA ASN A 73 19.64 43.22 -2.53
C ASN A 73 19.12 42.00 -1.74
N ASP A 74 18.41 41.10 -2.40
CA ASP A 74 17.88 39.88 -1.80
C ASP A 74 18.90 38.72 -1.75
N GLY A 75 20.02 38.90 -2.46
CA GLY A 75 21.15 37.98 -2.50
C GLY A 75 21.24 37.13 -3.77
N VAL A 76 20.32 37.30 -4.72
CA VAL A 76 20.40 36.72 -6.07
C VAL A 76 20.78 37.83 -7.06
N ALA A 77 21.88 37.63 -7.78
CA ALA A 77 22.31 38.64 -8.75
C ALA A 77 21.34 38.73 -9.94
N ASP A 78 21.07 39.93 -10.47
CA ASP A 78 20.04 40.20 -11.50
C ASP A 78 20.10 39.26 -12.71
N TYR A 79 21.30 38.79 -13.06
CA TYR A 79 21.49 37.87 -14.18
C TYR A 79 20.87 36.48 -13.95
N TYR A 80 20.72 36.09 -12.69
CA TYR A 80 20.15 34.82 -12.25
C TYR A 80 18.76 35.00 -11.60
N ASP A 81 18.28 36.23 -11.54
CA ASP A 81 17.03 36.60 -10.90
C ASP A 81 15.92 36.76 -11.95
N ALA A 82 14.80 36.06 -11.75
CA ALA A 82 13.62 36.23 -12.60
C ALA A 82 12.90 37.57 -12.34
N PHE A 83 13.04 38.13 -11.14
CA PHE A 83 12.44 39.38 -10.69
C PHE A 83 13.48 40.33 -10.05
N PRO A 84 14.46 40.86 -10.80
CA PRO A 84 15.57 41.66 -10.26
C PRO A 84 15.21 42.91 -9.44
N LEU A 85 13.94 43.30 -9.36
CA LEU A 85 13.48 44.51 -8.66
C LEU A 85 12.48 44.19 -7.55
N ASP A 86 12.26 42.92 -7.23
CA ASP A 86 11.37 42.46 -6.16
C ASP A 86 12.08 41.48 -5.25
N ALA A 87 12.65 42.00 -4.16
CA ALA A 87 13.40 41.24 -3.17
C ALA A 87 12.63 40.11 -2.44
N ASN A 88 11.38 39.85 -2.81
CA ASN A 88 10.59 38.72 -2.31
C ASN A 88 10.42 37.61 -3.35
N GLU A 89 10.89 37.77 -4.58
CA GLU A 89 10.73 36.81 -5.67
C GLU A 89 12.05 36.67 -6.42
N THR A 90 12.48 35.43 -6.69
CA THR A 90 13.75 35.18 -7.41
C THR A 90 13.64 34.11 -8.49
N VAL A 91 12.62 33.27 -8.40
CA VAL A 91 12.39 32.10 -9.27
C VAL A 91 10.99 32.24 -9.87
N ASP A 92 10.88 31.83 -11.13
CA ASP A 92 9.66 31.79 -11.96
C ASP A 92 9.74 30.45 -12.72
N THR A 93 9.26 29.38 -12.08
CA THR A 93 9.50 28.01 -12.54
C THR A 93 8.79 27.72 -13.86
N ASP A 94 7.55 28.17 -14.03
CA ASP A 94 6.76 28.01 -15.26
C ASP A 94 6.96 29.14 -16.29
N GLY A 95 7.49 30.29 -15.88
CA GLY A 95 7.73 31.44 -16.74
C GLY A 95 6.49 32.28 -17.06
N ASP A 96 5.44 32.26 -16.23
CA ASP A 96 4.22 33.04 -16.44
C ASP A 96 4.33 34.52 -16.01
N GLY A 97 5.38 34.84 -15.25
CA GLY A 97 5.68 36.17 -14.74
C GLY A 97 5.10 36.48 -13.35
N VAL A 98 4.61 35.48 -12.63
CA VAL A 98 4.42 35.47 -11.17
C VAL A 98 5.55 34.64 -10.57
N GLY A 99 6.16 35.11 -9.47
CA GLY A 99 7.26 34.38 -8.85
C GLY A 99 6.76 33.28 -7.91
N ASP A 100 7.54 32.21 -7.75
CA ASP A 100 7.18 31.01 -6.99
C ASP A 100 6.73 31.31 -5.53
N ASN A 101 7.14 32.43 -4.90
CA ASN A 101 6.66 32.74 -3.54
C ASN A 101 5.24 33.33 -3.52
N ALA A 102 4.74 33.81 -4.66
CA ALA A 102 3.42 34.40 -4.85
C ALA A 102 2.51 33.60 -5.78
N ASP A 103 3.08 32.73 -6.62
CA ASP A 103 2.33 31.76 -7.40
C ASP A 103 1.72 30.70 -6.48
N THR A 104 0.71 30.02 -6.98
CA THR A 104 0.00 28.94 -6.29
C THR A 104 0.08 27.63 -7.05
N ASP A 105 0.73 27.63 -8.21
CA ASP A 105 0.89 26.54 -9.17
C ASP A 105 2.22 26.78 -9.91
N ASP A 106 3.33 26.61 -9.19
CA ASP A 106 4.68 27.07 -9.58
C ASP A 106 5.17 26.47 -10.91
N ASP A 107 4.65 25.32 -11.35
CA ASP A 107 5.00 24.66 -12.61
C ASP A 107 3.87 24.61 -13.66
N ASN A 108 2.66 25.06 -13.28
CA ASN A 108 1.49 25.23 -14.14
C ASN A 108 1.00 23.93 -14.78
N ASP A 109 1.13 22.82 -14.05
CA ASP A 109 0.58 21.52 -14.43
C ASP A 109 -0.94 21.43 -14.17
N GLY A 110 -1.46 22.35 -13.35
CA GLY A 110 -2.87 22.50 -13.01
C GLY A 110 -3.24 22.02 -11.59
N TRP A 111 -2.28 21.64 -10.76
CA TRP A 111 -2.43 21.36 -9.34
C TRP A 111 -1.80 22.46 -8.49
N ASP A 112 -2.57 22.99 -7.53
CA ASP A 112 -2.02 24.01 -6.64
C ASP A 112 -0.87 23.40 -5.77
N ASP A 113 0.21 24.12 -5.49
CA ASP A 113 1.39 23.63 -4.73
C ASP A 113 1.05 22.96 -3.39
N ALA A 114 -0.07 23.37 -2.79
CA ALA A 114 -0.54 22.83 -1.52
C ALA A 114 -1.16 21.42 -1.63
N GLN A 115 -1.46 20.97 -2.84
CA GLN A 115 -2.01 19.66 -3.21
C GLN A 115 -1.07 18.87 -4.10
N ASP A 116 0.04 19.48 -4.50
CA ASP A 116 1.06 18.90 -5.35
C ASP A 116 2.22 18.33 -4.50
N ALA A 117 2.57 17.06 -4.74
CA ALA A 117 3.72 16.43 -4.09
C ALA A 117 5.08 16.90 -4.67
N PHE A 118 5.08 17.36 -5.93
CA PHE A 118 6.22 17.86 -6.70
C PHE A 118 5.93 19.23 -7.33
N PRO A 119 5.76 20.32 -6.54
CA PRO A 119 5.31 21.63 -7.04
C PRO A 119 6.16 22.31 -8.12
N LEU A 120 7.33 21.76 -8.48
CA LEU A 120 8.26 22.34 -9.44
C LEU A 120 8.51 21.39 -10.64
N ASP A 121 7.82 20.26 -10.70
CA ASP A 121 7.96 19.26 -11.75
C ASP A 121 6.63 19.07 -12.49
N PRO A 122 6.44 19.73 -13.65
CA PRO A 122 5.14 19.76 -14.32
C PRO A 122 4.70 18.41 -14.93
N ASP A 123 5.53 17.37 -14.79
CA ASP A 123 5.22 16.00 -15.20
C ASP A 123 4.75 15.13 -14.01
N GLU A 124 4.76 15.61 -12.76
CA GLU A 124 4.42 14.85 -11.55
C GLU A 124 3.62 15.68 -10.53
N HIS A 125 2.58 15.11 -9.93
CA HIS A 125 1.82 15.78 -8.85
C HIS A 125 1.46 14.90 -7.65
N SER A 126 1.68 13.58 -7.76
CA SER A 126 1.23 12.57 -6.80
C SER A 126 2.38 11.65 -6.40
N ASP A 127 2.43 11.28 -5.12
CA ASP A 127 3.45 10.44 -4.45
C ASP A 127 2.70 9.63 -3.38
N ILE A 128 2.01 8.57 -3.80
CA ILE A 128 1.03 7.86 -2.96
C ILE A 128 1.71 7.15 -1.78
N ASP A 129 2.86 6.53 -2.01
CA ASP A 129 3.63 5.82 -0.99
C ASP A 129 4.58 6.71 -0.17
N GLY A 130 4.89 7.91 -0.69
CA GLY A 130 5.72 8.91 -0.03
C GLY A 130 7.23 8.63 -0.11
N ASP A 131 7.69 7.88 -1.12
CA ASP A 131 9.10 7.55 -1.30
C ASP A 131 9.91 8.69 -1.99
N GLY A 132 9.21 9.63 -2.61
CA GLY A 132 9.75 10.80 -3.31
C GLY A 132 10.03 10.61 -4.80
N VAL A 133 9.56 9.52 -5.41
CA VAL A 133 9.34 9.35 -6.85
C VAL A 133 7.87 9.62 -7.12
N GLY A 134 7.55 10.34 -8.20
CA GLY A 134 6.15 10.62 -8.53
C GLY A 134 5.48 9.46 -9.24
N ASP A 135 4.19 9.26 -9.01
CA ASP A 135 3.40 8.13 -9.51
C ASP A 135 3.48 7.99 -11.06
N ASN A 136 3.74 9.05 -11.85
CA ASN A 136 3.90 8.87 -13.31
C ASN A 136 5.24 8.21 -13.69
N ALA A 137 6.23 8.25 -12.79
CA ALA A 137 7.57 7.68 -12.95
C ALA A 137 7.84 6.47 -12.04
N ASP A 138 7.04 6.29 -10.99
CA ASP A 138 7.07 5.10 -10.14
C ASP A 138 6.49 3.89 -10.89
N ALA A 139 6.81 2.70 -10.39
CA ALA A 139 6.29 1.44 -10.88
C ALA A 139 5.59 0.63 -9.79
N ASP A 140 5.48 1.18 -8.57
CA ASP A 140 4.85 0.60 -7.37
C ASP A 140 4.26 1.78 -6.58
N ASP A 141 3.18 2.37 -7.11
CA ASP A 141 2.63 3.66 -6.66
C ASP A 141 2.22 3.63 -5.17
N ASP A 142 1.85 2.48 -4.61
CA ASP A 142 1.45 2.34 -3.20
C ASP A 142 2.48 1.69 -2.26
N GLY A 143 3.61 1.23 -2.81
CA GLY A 143 4.77 0.74 -2.09
C GLY A 143 4.53 -0.58 -1.35
N ASP A 144 3.58 -1.40 -1.79
CA ASP A 144 3.29 -2.71 -1.18
C ASP A 144 4.26 -3.83 -1.63
N GLY A 145 5.02 -3.57 -2.70
CA GLY A 145 6.04 -4.43 -3.27
C GLY A 145 5.64 -5.15 -4.55
N TRP A 146 4.38 -5.04 -4.99
CA TRP A 146 3.95 -5.44 -6.33
C TRP A 146 4.03 -4.25 -7.28
N SER A 147 4.40 -4.51 -8.54
CA SER A 147 4.43 -3.41 -9.51
C SER A 147 3.04 -3.13 -10.07
N ASP A 148 2.73 -1.87 -10.43
CA ASP A 148 1.41 -1.52 -10.99
C ASP A 148 1.06 -2.35 -12.22
N ALA A 149 2.09 -2.76 -12.98
CA ALA A 149 1.95 -3.61 -14.15
C ALA A 149 1.53 -5.03 -13.79
N ASP A 150 2.09 -5.58 -12.71
CA ASP A 150 1.75 -6.90 -12.20
C ASP A 150 0.36 -6.87 -11.57
N GLU A 151 0.08 -5.87 -10.74
CA GLU A 151 -1.24 -5.66 -10.12
C GLU A 151 -2.37 -5.50 -11.14
N LEU A 152 -2.16 -4.67 -12.18
CA LEU A 152 -3.14 -4.54 -13.26
C LEU A 152 -3.38 -5.88 -13.98
N SER A 153 -2.34 -6.71 -14.08
CA SER A 153 -2.44 -8.04 -14.69
C SER A 153 -3.14 -9.03 -13.75
N CYS A 154 -2.95 -8.88 -12.45
CA CYS A 154 -3.56 -9.65 -11.36
C CYS A 154 -4.95 -9.12 -10.94
N GLN A 155 -5.40 -8.03 -11.54
CA GLN A 155 -6.69 -7.35 -11.28
C GLN A 155 -6.82 -6.76 -9.87
N THR A 156 -5.73 -6.28 -9.30
CA THR A 156 -5.72 -5.47 -8.06
C THR A 156 -5.57 -3.97 -8.35
N ASP A 157 -5.69 -3.14 -7.32
CA ASP A 157 -5.68 -1.66 -7.41
C ASP A 157 -4.30 -1.08 -7.06
N PRO A 158 -3.52 -0.57 -8.03
CA PRO A 158 -2.12 -0.14 -7.80
C PRO A 158 -1.88 1.04 -6.87
N VAL A 159 -2.95 1.59 -6.30
CA VAL A 159 -2.92 2.79 -5.46
C VAL A 159 -3.44 2.51 -4.05
N ASP A 160 -3.73 1.24 -3.73
CA ASP A 160 -4.21 0.80 -2.44
C ASP A 160 -3.39 -0.40 -1.96
N GLY A 161 -2.30 -0.14 -1.22
CA GLY A 161 -1.36 -1.18 -0.78
C GLY A 161 -1.91 -2.18 0.25
N ALA A 162 -3.23 -2.25 0.41
CA ALA A 162 -3.94 -3.34 1.06
C ALA A 162 -4.57 -4.34 0.07
N ASP A 163 -4.69 -3.98 -1.20
CA ASP A 163 -5.21 -4.79 -2.30
C ASP A 163 -4.07 -5.48 -3.05
N VAL A 164 -3.35 -6.37 -2.37
CA VAL A 164 -2.25 -7.14 -2.98
C VAL A 164 -2.77 -8.30 -3.83
N PRO A 165 -2.07 -8.67 -4.91
CA PRO A 165 -2.28 -9.94 -5.61
C PRO A 165 -2.23 -11.14 -4.66
N THR A 166 -3.05 -12.15 -4.93
CA THR A 166 -2.92 -13.46 -4.26
C THR A 166 -1.78 -14.23 -4.93
N ASP A 167 -0.87 -14.75 -4.13
CA ASP A 167 0.34 -15.48 -4.53
C ASP A 167 0.54 -16.59 -3.48
N THR A 168 -0.02 -17.76 -3.77
CA THR A 168 -0.18 -18.85 -2.80
C THR A 168 1.14 -19.54 -2.48
N ASP A 169 2.05 -19.68 -3.45
CA ASP A 169 3.37 -20.30 -3.28
C ASP A 169 4.51 -19.29 -3.00
N SER A 170 4.22 -17.99 -3.12
CA SER A 170 5.15 -16.87 -2.91
C SER A 170 6.30 -16.80 -3.92
N ASP A 171 6.07 -17.16 -5.18
CA ASP A 171 7.05 -17.12 -6.26
C ASP A 171 7.08 -15.82 -7.08
N TRP A 172 6.19 -14.87 -6.76
CA TRP A 172 5.95 -13.57 -7.43
C TRP A 172 5.15 -13.63 -8.73
N GLU A 173 4.57 -14.76 -9.08
CA GLU A 173 3.47 -14.86 -10.03
C GLU A 173 2.17 -14.97 -9.22
N CYS A 174 1.17 -14.14 -9.54
CA CYS A 174 -0.10 -14.22 -8.81
C CYS A 174 -0.92 -15.41 -9.30
N ASP A 175 -1.77 -15.98 -8.44
CA ASP A 175 -2.65 -17.14 -8.73
C ASP A 175 -3.53 -16.95 -9.99
N LEU A 176 -3.73 -15.72 -10.46
CA LEU A 176 -4.49 -15.46 -11.69
C LEU A 176 -3.69 -15.79 -12.96
N LEU A 177 -2.36 -15.71 -12.89
CA LEU A 177 -1.43 -15.86 -14.01
C LEU A 177 -0.54 -17.09 -13.88
N ASP A 178 -0.42 -17.63 -12.67
CA ASP A 178 0.24 -18.90 -12.41
C ASP A 178 -0.57 -20.06 -13.01
N ASP A 179 0.13 -21.11 -13.43
CA ASP A 179 -0.45 -22.38 -13.87
C ASP A 179 -0.29 -23.48 -12.78
N ASP A 180 0.36 -23.18 -11.65
CA ASP A 180 0.73 -24.06 -10.52
C ASP A 180 0.70 -23.26 -9.20
N ASP A 181 -0.50 -22.80 -8.81
CA ASP A 181 -0.75 -21.79 -7.76
C ASP A 181 -0.06 -22.09 -6.41
N ASP A 182 0.12 -23.36 -6.04
CA ASP A 182 0.74 -23.78 -4.77
C ASP A 182 2.17 -24.33 -4.91
N GLY A 183 2.68 -24.42 -6.13
CA GLY A 183 4.06 -24.76 -6.46
C GLY A 183 4.47 -26.19 -6.10
N ASP A 184 3.53 -27.13 -5.99
CA ASP A 184 3.82 -28.54 -5.71
C ASP A 184 4.32 -29.33 -6.95
N GLY A 185 4.09 -28.76 -8.14
CA GLY A 185 4.53 -29.28 -9.43
C GLY A 185 3.45 -29.96 -10.26
N ASP A 186 2.21 -30.04 -9.75
CA ASP A 186 1.03 -30.49 -10.46
C ASP A 186 0.17 -29.26 -10.89
N PRO A 187 0.05 -28.96 -12.19
CA PRO A 187 -0.61 -27.71 -12.64
C PRO A 187 -2.10 -27.63 -12.25
N ASP A 188 -2.65 -26.45 -11.98
CA ASP A 188 -4.03 -26.23 -11.50
C ASP A 188 -5.12 -26.92 -12.34
N GLY A 189 -4.85 -27.06 -13.65
CA GLY A 189 -5.78 -27.69 -14.58
C GLY A 189 -5.90 -29.21 -14.41
N ASP A 190 -4.88 -29.84 -13.82
CA ASP A 190 -4.78 -31.26 -13.52
C ASP A 190 -4.84 -31.55 -12.00
N ASP A 191 -4.62 -30.52 -11.16
CA ASP A 191 -4.67 -30.58 -9.70
C ASP A 191 -6.11 -30.45 -9.14
N GLN A 192 -6.49 -31.37 -8.23
CA GLN A 192 -7.78 -31.34 -7.53
C GLN A 192 -7.80 -30.42 -6.30
N PHE A 193 -6.64 -30.01 -5.78
CA PHE A 193 -6.46 -29.05 -4.71
C PHE A 193 -5.41 -27.96 -5.05
N PRO A 194 -5.66 -27.09 -6.05
CA PRO A 194 -4.67 -26.12 -6.56
C PRO A 194 -4.08 -25.10 -5.57
N LEU A 195 -4.53 -25.09 -4.30
CA LEU A 195 -4.08 -24.13 -3.29
C LEU A 195 -3.49 -24.84 -2.05
N ASP A 196 -3.27 -26.15 -2.13
CA ASP A 196 -2.73 -26.97 -1.05
C ASP A 196 -1.60 -27.84 -1.57
N SER A 197 -0.37 -27.30 -1.48
CA SER A 197 0.88 -27.95 -1.94
C SER A 197 1.21 -29.34 -1.35
N THR A 198 0.32 -29.88 -0.53
CA THR A 198 0.43 -31.22 0.04
C THR A 198 -0.57 -32.22 -0.53
N GLU A 199 -1.51 -31.80 -1.38
CA GLU A 199 -2.56 -32.64 -1.97
C GLU A 199 -2.77 -32.28 -3.44
N TRP A 200 -2.83 -33.27 -4.33
CA TRP A 200 -3.05 -33.05 -5.77
C TRP A 200 -4.12 -33.97 -6.38
N ASP A 201 -4.36 -35.13 -5.75
CA ASP A 201 -5.31 -36.15 -6.18
C ASP A 201 -6.38 -36.37 -5.09
N ASP A 202 -7.64 -36.52 -5.50
CA ASP A 202 -8.77 -37.04 -4.72
C ASP A 202 -9.39 -38.20 -5.52
N SER A 203 -8.98 -39.42 -5.18
CA SER A 203 -9.26 -40.62 -5.98
C SER A 203 -10.73 -41.08 -5.88
N ASP A 204 -11.41 -40.82 -4.78
CA ASP A 204 -12.80 -41.23 -4.55
C ASP A 204 -13.83 -40.08 -4.52
N GLY A 205 -13.35 -38.83 -4.51
CA GLY A 205 -14.13 -37.62 -4.67
C GLY A 205 -14.84 -37.16 -3.39
N ASP A 206 -14.27 -37.44 -2.22
CA ASP A 206 -14.87 -37.09 -0.93
C ASP A 206 -14.42 -35.74 -0.34
N GLY A 207 -13.39 -35.15 -0.96
CA GLY A 207 -12.84 -33.83 -0.63
C GLY A 207 -11.68 -33.86 0.37
N VAL A 208 -11.16 -35.03 0.76
CA VAL A 208 -9.86 -35.18 1.41
C VAL A 208 -8.87 -35.71 0.37
N GLY A 209 -7.70 -35.08 0.25
CA GLY A 209 -6.70 -35.51 -0.73
C GLY A 209 -6.04 -36.84 -0.34
N ASP A 210 -5.60 -37.56 -1.35
CA ASP A 210 -5.03 -38.92 -1.25
C ASP A 210 -3.82 -39.01 -0.29
N ASN A 211 -3.08 -37.92 -0.05
CA ASN A 211 -1.92 -37.94 0.86
C ASN A 211 -2.33 -37.85 2.34
N ALA A 212 -3.43 -37.17 2.65
CA ALA A 212 -4.01 -37.07 3.98
C ALA A 212 -5.05 -38.15 4.27
N ASP A 213 -5.65 -38.74 3.24
CA ASP A 213 -6.69 -39.75 3.38
C ASP A 213 -6.13 -41.12 3.78
N ALA A 214 -6.65 -41.66 4.89
CA ALA A 214 -6.34 -43.02 5.32
C ALA A 214 -6.93 -44.11 4.40
N PHE A 215 -8.02 -43.79 3.68
CA PHE A 215 -8.71 -44.68 2.74
C PHE A 215 -9.02 -43.99 1.40
N PRO A 216 -8.02 -43.68 0.56
CA PRO A 216 -8.17 -42.89 -0.70
C PRO A 216 -9.09 -43.46 -1.80
N GLU A 217 -9.73 -44.60 -1.55
CA GLU A 217 -10.60 -45.28 -2.53
C GLU A 217 -12.00 -45.57 -1.94
N ASP A 218 -12.29 -45.05 -0.73
CA ASP A 218 -13.55 -45.19 -0.03
C ASP A 218 -14.04 -43.86 0.55
N ALA A 219 -14.81 -43.14 -0.26
CA ALA A 219 -15.40 -41.82 0.05
C ALA A 219 -16.31 -41.74 1.30
N ALA A 220 -16.46 -42.84 2.05
CA ALA A 220 -17.15 -42.89 3.32
C ALA A 220 -16.20 -42.85 4.53
N GLU A 221 -14.89 -43.02 4.35
CA GLU A 221 -13.90 -43.14 5.41
C GLU A 221 -12.67 -42.29 5.07
N THR A 222 -12.32 -41.33 5.92
CA THR A 222 -11.15 -40.45 5.70
C THR A 222 -10.08 -40.56 6.78
N LEU A 223 -10.46 -41.13 7.93
CA LEU A 223 -9.65 -41.15 9.14
C LEU A 223 -9.57 -42.57 9.67
N ASP A 224 -8.37 -42.92 10.14
CA ASP A 224 -8.07 -44.13 10.91
C ASP A 224 -7.30 -43.67 12.14
N SER A 225 -8.05 -43.30 13.19
CA SER A 225 -7.52 -42.62 14.36
C SER A 225 -6.52 -43.46 15.16
N ASP A 226 -6.64 -44.79 15.12
CA ASP A 226 -5.78 -45.72 15.86
C ASP A 226 -4.91 -46.63 14.98
N ALA A 227 -5.05 -46.52 13.66
CA ALA A 227 -4.27 -47.20 12.64
C ALA A 227 -4.49 -48.73 12.60
N ASP A 228 -5.72 -49.19 12.84
CA ASP A 228 -6.09 -50.60 12.80
C ASP A 228 -6.56 -51.10 11.42
N GLY A 229 -6.84 -50.16 10.50
CA GLY A 229 -7.28 -50.40 9.14
C GLY A 229 -8.80 -50.45 8.95
N VAL A 230 -9.58 -50.07 9.95
CA VAL A 230 -11.02 -49.78 9.86
C VAL A 230 -11.20 -48.27 10.04
N GLY A 231 -11.96 -47.65 9.13
CA GLY A 231 -12.16 -46.19 9.20
C GLY A 231 -13.05 -45.78 10.36
N ASP A 232 -12.81 -44.58 10.89
CA ASP A 232 -13.48 -44.02 12.07
C ASP A 232 -15.02 -44.02 11.96
N ASN A 233 -15.61 -43.96 10.75
CA ASN A 233 -17.08 -44.01 10.59
C ASN A 233 -17.64 -45.44 10.63
N GLY A 234 -16.80 -46.44 10.35
CA GLY A 234 -17.11 -47.87 10.35
C GLY A 234 -16.64 -48.59 11.60
N ASP A 235 -15.82 -47.93 12.42
CA ASP A 235 -15.25 -48.45 13.66
C ASP A 235 -16.13 -48.07 14.88
N GLU A 236 -16.59 -49.06 15.64
CA GLU A 236 -17.31 -48.83 16.90
C GLU A 236 -16.40 -48.39 18.05
N PHE A 237 -15.08 -48.62 17.94
CA PHE A 237 -14.03 -48.19 18.87
C PHE A 237 -12.87 -47.45 18.17
N PRO A 238 -13.08 -46.25 17.59
CA PRO A 238 -12.09 -45.51 16.76
C PRO A 238 -10.78 -45.06 17.44
N GLN A 239 -10.48 -45.53 18.64
CA GLN A 239 -9.31 -45.14 19.42
C GLN A 239 -8.64 -46.34 20.10
N ASP A 240 -9.12 -47.56 19.83
CA ASP A 240 -8.58 -48.81 20.33
C ASP A 240 -8.31 -49.78 19.19
N ALA A 241 -7.08 -49.76 18.67
CA ALA A 241 -6.66 -50.56 17.51
C ALA A 241 -6.72 -52.09 17.67
N LEU A 242 -7.27 -52.59 18.77
CA LEU A 242 -7.54 -54.00 19.02
C LEU A 242 -9.03 -54.35 18.89
N GLU A 243 -9.93 -53.38 18.77
CA GLU A 243 -11.38 -53.56 18.71
C GLU A 243 -11.97 -52.70 17.60
N TRP A 244 -12.83 -53.26 16.75
CA TRP A 244 -13.46 -52.51 15.65
C TRP A 244 -14.97 -52.74 15.50
N ALA A 245 -15.51 -53.72 16.23
CA ALA A 245 -16.91 -54.13 16.13
C ALA A 245 -17.46 -54.48 17.52
N ASP A 246 -18.74 -54.19 17.72
CA ASP A 246 -19.53 -54.55 18.90
C ASP A 246 -20.84 -55.19 18.40
N SER A 247 -20.83 -56.50 18.22
CA SER A 247 -21.89 -57.24 17.52
C SER A 247 -23.22 -57.25 18.30
N ASP A 248 -23.19 -57.11 19.62
CA ASP A 248 -24.38 -57.11 20.47
C ASP A 248 -24.67 -55.78 21.20
N GLY A 249 -23.75 -54.82 21.14
CA GLY A 249 -23.92 -53.45 21.62
C GLY A 249 -23.73 -53.28 23.12
N ASP A 250 -22.94 -54.14 23.77
CA ASP A 250 -22.69 -54.08 25.23
C ASP A 250 -21.52 -53.15 25.63
N GLY A 251 -20.73 -52.71 24.65
CA GLY A 251 -19.60 -51.81 24.81
C GLY A 251 -18.26 -52.51 25.07
N VAL A 252 -18.18 -53.83 24.95
CA VAL A 252 -16.95 -54.61 24.86
C VAL A 252 -16.77 -55.04 23.40
N GLY A 253 -15.60 -54.77 22.82
CA GLY A 253 -15.37 -55.14 21.43
C GLY A 253 -15.30 -56.64 21.22
N ASP A 254 -15.72 -57.10 20.04
CA ASP A 254 -15.84 -58.51 19.64
C ASP A 254 -14.54 -59.32 19.84
N ASN A 255 -13.35 -58.69 19.85
CA ASN A 255 -12.08 -59.40 20.04
C ASN A 255 -11.75 -59.62 21.53
N ALA A 256 -12.17 -58.72 22.41
CA ALA A 256 -12.05 -58.84 23.85
C ALA A 256 -13.22 -59.62 24.47
N ASP A 257 -14.36 -59.66 23.80
CA ASP A 257 -15.57 -60.29 24.28
C ASP A 257 -15.53 -61.82 24.13
N ALA A 258 -15.71 -62.53 25.25
CA ALA A 258 -15.86 -63.99 25.26
C ALA A 258 -17.20 -64.47 24.66
N PHE A 259 -18.22 -63.62 24.62
CA PHE A 259 -19.56 -63.87 24.11
C PHE A 259 -20.09 -62.75 23.19
N PRO A 260 -19.48 -62.50 22.00
CA PRO A 260 -19.78 -61.34 21.12
C PRO A 260 -21.22 -61.20 20.58
N ASP A 261 -22.11 -62.15 20.86
CA ASP A 261 -23.51 -62.15 20.41
C ASP A 261 -24.50 -62.09 21.60
N ASP A 262 -24.03 -61.99 22.84
CA ASP A 262 -24.82 -61.96 24.08
C ASP A 262 -24.44 -60.79 24.99
N SER A 263 -25.13 -59.66 24.78
CA SER A 263 -24.94 -58.39 25.50
C SER A 263 -25.10 -58.43 27.04
N SER A 264 -25.34 -59.61 27.62
CA SER A 264 -25.41 -59.82 29.05
C SER A 264 -24.20 -60.50 29.66
N GLU A 265 -23.23 -60.97 28.86
CA GLU A 265 -22.04 -61.70 29.29
C GLU A 265 -20.83 -61.28 28.45
N TRP A 266 -19.67 -61.01 29.06
CA TRP A 266 -18.47 -60.60 28.30
C TRP A 266 -17.15 -61.17 28.82
N VAL A 267 -17.15 -61.83 29.98
CA VAL A 267 -15.98 -62.48 30.58
C VAL A 267 -16.30 -63.95 30.83
N ASP A 268 -15.35 -64.83 30.48
CA ASP A 268 -15.33 -66.25 30.86
C ASP A 268 -13.98 -66.51 31.55
N SER A 269 -13.95 -66.33 32.87
CA SER A 269 -12.73 -66.31 33.66
C SER A 269 -12.04 -67.69 33.74
N ASP A 270 -12.80 -68.78 33.60
CA ASP A 270 -12.29 -70.15 33.71
C ASP A 270 -12.36 -70.96 32.40
N GLY A 271 -13.01 -70.43 31.37
CA GLY A 271 -13.08 -71.00 30.03
C GLY A 271 -14.08 -72.14 29.88
N ASP A 272 -15.11 -72.22 30.72
CA ASP A 272 -16.13 -73.28 30.68
C ASP A 272 -17.29 -73.02 29.70
N GLY A 273 -17.35 -71.80 29.16
CA GLY A 273 -18.36 -71.34 28.21
C GLY A 273 -19.66 -70.84 28.82
N ILE A 274 -19.71 -70.61 30.14
CA ILE A 274 -20.73 -69.85 30.85
C ILE A 274 -20.09 -68.53 31.29
N GLY A 275 -20.71 -67.40 30.96
CA GLY A 275 -20.15 -66.10 31.34
C GLY A 275 -20.21 -65.87 32.85
N ASP A 276 -19.25 -65.10 33.37
CA ASP A 276 -19.05 -64.81 34.79
C ASP A 276 -20.30 -64.23 35.49
N ILE A 277 -21.26 -63.63 34.76
CA ILE A 277 -22.48 -63.06 35.33
C ILE A 277 -23.54 -64.13 35.53
N ALA A 278 -23.62 -65.10 34.61
CA ALA A 278 -24.46 -66.28 34.72
C ALA A 278 -23.85 -67.37 35.61
N ASP A 279 -22.53 -67.37 35.78
CA ASP A 279 -21.79 -68.37 36.53
C ASP A 279 -21.79 -68.11 38.05
N ALA A 280 -22.21 -69.13 38.82
CA ALA A 280 -22.13 -69.10 40.28
C ALA A 280 -20.70 -69.32 40.81
N PHE A 281 -19.79 -69.90 40.03
CA PHE A 281 -18.38 -70.16 40.36
C PHE A 281 -17.41 -69.74 39.25
N PRO A 282 -17.26 -68.43 38.93
CA PRO A 282 -16.51 -67.92 37.76
C PRO A 282 -15.01 -68.29 37.66
N ASP A 283 -14.43 -68.94 38.67
CA ASP A 283 -13.02 -69.35 38.70
C ASP A 283 -12.85 -70.88 38.69
N ASP A 284 -13.94 -71.66 38.60
CA ASP A 284 -13.94 -73.13 38.64
C ASP A 284 -14.69 -73.72 37.45
N SER A 285 -13.91 -74.08 36.42
CA SER A 285 -14.41 -74.57 35.12
C SER A 285 -15.18 -75.90 35.17
N THR A 286 -15.51 -76.40 36.35
CA THR A 286 -16.26 -77.63 36.58
C THR A 286 -17.61 -77.41 37.27
N GLU A 287 -17.89 -76.21 37.78
CA GLU A 287 -19.08 -75.89 38.56
C GLU A 287 -19.70 -74.57 38.07
N TRP A 288 -20.97 -74.54 37.64
CA TRP A 288 -21.60 -73.30 37.14
C TRP A 288 -23.04 -73.04 37.61
N VAL A 289 -23.58 -73.91 38.48
CA VAL A 289 -24.92 -73.72 39.08
C VAL A 289 -24.86 -73.97 40.58
N ASP A 290 -25.40 -73.05 41.39
CA ASP A 290 -25.65 -73.26 42.83
C ASP A 290 -27.14 -73.02 43.15
N THR A 291 -27.95 -74.08 43.08
CA THR A 291 -29.40 -73.96 43.31
C THR A 291 -29.78 -73.88 44.80
N ASP A 292 -28.95 -74.37 45.72
CA ASP A 292 -29.24 -74.39 47.16
C ASP A 292 -28.40 -73.42 47.99
N GLY A 293 -27.50 -72.67 47.37
CA GLY A 293 -26.74 -71.58 47.96
C GLY A 293 -25.69 -72.03 48.98
N ASP A 294 -25.17 -73.25 48.82
CA ASP A 294 -24.26 -73.87 49.79
C ASP A 294 -22.77 -73.66 49.48
N GLY A 295 -22.48 -73.04 48.33
CA GLY A 295 -21.13 -72.76 47.87
C GLY A 295 -20.42 -73.96 47.24
N THR A 296 -21.16 -74.96 46.77
CA THR A 296 -20.69 -76.06 45.91
C THR A 296 -21.62 -76.21 44.71
N GLY A 297 -21.06 -76.45 43.52
CA GLY A 297 -21.80 -76.63 42.28
C GLY A 297 -22.71 -77.85 42.28
N ASN A 298 -23.81 -77.74 41.55
CA ASN A 298 -24.82 -78.81 41.40
C ASN A 298 -25.20 -79.13 39.94
N ASN A 299 -24.42 -78.61 39.01
CA ASN A 299 -24.39 -78.91 37.58
C ASN A 299 -23.69 -80.25 37.24
#